data_AF-A0A3P3Y0X9-F1
#
_entry.id   AF-A0A3P3Y0X9-F1
#
_cell.length_a   1.000
_cell.length_b   1.000
_cell.length_c   1.000
_cell.angle_alpha   90.00
_cell.angle_beta   90.00
_cell.angle_gamma   90.00
#
_symmetry.space_group_name_H-M   'P 1'
#
loop_
_entity.id
_entity.type
_entity.pdbx_description
1 polymer ?
#
loop_
_entity_poly.entity_id
_entity_poly.type
_entity_poly.pdbx_seq_one_letter_code
_entity_poly.pdbx_strand_id
1 'polypeptide(L)'
;MASARLLLISRALFVAFAVFDLVLFPAVVIVPFLKRRHSEYIRCRQPWLVVLHYVGQCLIHLIMLYEVFAGVACPAHSSTLLYEIIIPFLVDGVTVRAYSLYWRTRLTRAKVLAVNKPPNKKASGIGRPNAISAPQGLLTQSDQWYLARPWIASDRTAMRLFLTCVVVHLVIATTDLVASSALGACITGVGFLLATCLTFVTLGFLFAISCRLRTCSDALHIKSSLVWQARLAACNVVMFFVVSVPQISDLYADAFPLLPAYMWLNARVSSVTELVVPLWLSYRGYSAVDQDIDKLLKHDEFRHAFTSFLEMEFCPEIMLFYDAMCAYKALFAATMRSRWAGKDKRTSSTVQSIDSDSVVSMEFGDLTSFSGDRSAEMGEAIYREFIAVGSANELNISGRLRARYDALFRKGGDHVLLHVAPGDAAPDAPRPGPALFDPVWSAMVLLIQNGKIQRFSSTDIGRELLRLV
;
A
#
# COMPACT_ATOMS: atom_id res chain seq x y z
N MET A 1 52.35 -4.37 13.77
CA MET A 1 52.19 -4.66 12.33
C MET A 1 50.84 -5.31 11.98
N ALA A 2 50.32 -6.27 12.76
CA ALA A 2 49.01 -6.88 12.51
C ALA A 2 47.84 -5.86 12.57
N SER A 3 47.86 -4.94 13.53
CA SER A 3 46.83 -3.89 13.70
C SER A 3 46.71 -2.93 12.51
N ALA A 4 47.85 -2.51 11.93
CA ALA A 4 47.86 -1.59 10.78
C ALA A 4 47.27 -2.24 9.51
N ARG A 5 47.50 -3.54 9.29
CA ARG A 5 46.92 -4.28 8.17
C ARG A 5 45.42 -4.48 8.34
N LEU A 6 44.97 -4.83 9.57
CA LEU A 6 43.55 -4.96 9.89
C LEU A 6 42.79 -3.63 9.71
N LEU A 7 43.38 -2.51 10.15
CA LEU A 7 42.81 -1.19 9.95
C LEU A 7 42.67 -0.81 8.47
N LEU A 8 43.68 -1.12 7.65
CA LEU A 8 43.65 -0.88 6.21
C LEU A 8 42.57 -1.71 5.51
N ILE A 9 42.47 -3.01 5.84
CA ILE A 9 41.44 -3.91 5.31
C ILE A 9 40.04 -3.41 5.70
N SER A 10 39.86 -3.04 6.97
CA SER A 10 38.61 -2.48 7.49
C SER A 10 38.19 -1.24 6.71
N ARG A 11 39.10 -0.26 6.55
CA ARG A 11 38.85 0.96 5.75
C ARG A 11 38.48 0.66 4.31
N ALA A 12 39.20 -0.26 3.67
CA ALA A 12 38.90 -0.67 2.29
C ALA A 12 37.51 -1.31 2.16
N LEU A 13 37.12 -2.17 3.10
CA LEU A 13 35.78 -2.77 3.16
C LEU A 13 34.69 -1.70 3.35
N PHE A 14 34.90 -0.72 4.23
CA PHE A 14 33.94 0.37 4.43
C PHE A 14 33.75 1.24 3.19
N VAL A 15 34.84 1.57 2.49
CA VAL A 15 34.74 2.30 1.23
C VAL A 15 33.95 1.47 0.21
N ALA A 16 34.22 0.16 0.12
CA ALA A 16 33.46 -0.73 -0.76
C ALA A 16 31.96 -0.79 -0.40
N PHE A 17 31.62 -0.87 0.89
CA PHE A 17 30.24 -0.82 1.38
C PHE A 17 29.57 0.51 1.04
N ALA A 18 30.25 1.64 1.27
CA ALA A 18 29.72 2.97 0.95
C ALA A 18 29.50 3.14 -0.56
N VAL A 19 30.44 2.69 -1.41
CA VAL A 19 30.27 2.71 -2.87
C VAL A 19 29.09 1.85 -3.30
N PHE A 20 28.94 0.66 -2.73
CA PHE A 20 27.79 -0.20 -3.02
C PHE A 20 26.47 0.48 -2.61
N ASP A 21 26.41 1.04 -1.41
CA ASP A 21 25.22 1.66 -0.84
C ASP A 21 24.85 3.01 -1.47
N LEU A 22 25.82 3.81 -1.91
CA LEU A 22 25.55 5.15 -2.41
C LEU A 22 25.45 5.19 -3.94
N VAL A 23 26.03 4.21 -4.64
CA VAL A 23 26.10 4.20 -6.10
C VAL A 23 25.40 2.99 -6.71
N LEU A 24 25.86 1.78 -6.40
CA LEU A 24 25.41 0.56 -7.10
C LEU A 24 23.97 0.19 -6.72
N PHE A 25 23.67 0.15 -5.43
CA PHE A 25 22.36 -0.26 -4.93
C PHE A 25 21.25 0.74 -5.30
N PRO A 26 21.44 2.07 -5.22
CA PRO A 26 20.45 3.01 -5.71
C PRO A 26 20.17 2.85 -7.21
N ALA A 27 21.22 2.69 -8.02
CA ALA A 27 21.09 2.54 -9.47
C ALA A 27 20.36 1.25 -9.88
N VAL A 28 20.67 0.14 -9.22
CA VAL A 28 20.14 -1.20 -9.57
C VAL A 28 18.81 -1.51 -8.89
N VAL A 29 18.56 -0.95 -7.70
CA VAL A 29 17.40 -1.32 -6.87
C VAL A 29 16.46 -0.15 -6.64
N ILE A 30 16.93 0.97 -6.09
CA ILE A 30 16.04 2.10 -5.72
C ILE A 30 15.41 2.75 -6.95
N VAL A 31 16.19 3.06 -7.97
CA VAL A 31 15.68 3.69 -9.20
C VAL A 31 14.63 2.81 -9.88
N PRO A 32 14.87 1.50 -10.12
CA PRO A 32 13.84 0.62 -10.66
C PRO A 32 12.62 0.43 -9.74
N PHE A 33 12.84 0.35 -8.43
CA PHE A 33 11.75 0.27 -7.44
C PHE A 33 10.85 1.50 -7.48
N LEU A 34 11.42 2.70 -7.55
CA LEU A 34 10.68 3.95 -7.71
C LEU A 34 9.95 4.02 -9.06
N LYS A 35 10.58 3.57 -10.15
CA LYS A 35 9.93 3.48 -11.46
C LYS A 35 8.72 2.52 -11.43
N ARG A 36 8.81 1.44 -10.66
CA ARG A 36 7.74 0.42 -10.50
C ARG A 36 6.86 0.61 -9.27
N ARG A 37 6.89 1.77 -8.61
CA ARG A 37 6.11 2.05 -7.39
C ARG A 37 4.59 1.85 -7.51
N HIS A 38 4.09 1.82 -8.74
CA HIS A 38 2.69 1.59 -9.08
C HIS A 38 2.31 0.09 -9.12
N SER A 39 3.29 -0.81 -9.15
CA SER A 39 3.06 -2.25 -9.06
C SER A 39 2.47 -2.59 -7.69
N GLU A 40 1.44 -3.41 -7.67
CA GLU A 40 0.68 -3.76 -6.47
C GLU A 40 1.58 -4.30 -5.35
N TYR A 41 2.49 -5.23 -5.68
CA TYR A 41 3.46 -5.79 -4.73
C TYR A 41 4.32 -4.72 -4.04
N ILE A 42 4.64 -3.64 -4.76
CA ILE A 42 5.46 -2.54 -4.26
C ILE A 42 4.61 -1.53 -3.48
N ARG A 43 3.42 -1.18 -4.00
CA ARG A 43 2.53 -0.20 -3.37
C ARG A 43 2.08 -0.63 -1.98
N CYS A 44 1.71 -1.90 -1.82
CA CYS A 44 1.27 -2.44 -0.52
C CYS A 44 2.35 -2.33 0.56
N ARG A 45 3.63 -2.17 0.18
CA ARG A 45 4.77 -2.05 1.10
C ARG A 45 5.07 -0.63 1.54
N GLN A 46 4.29 0.36 1.11
CA GLN A 46 4.52 1.79 1.38
C GLN A 46 5.91 2.21 0.91
N PRO A 47 6.12 2.33 -0.41
CA PRO A 47 7.46 2.48 -1.00
C PRO A 47 8.23 3.69 -0.45
N TRP A 48 7.52 4.74 -0.01
CA TRP A 48 8.13 5.90 0.63
C TRP A 48 8.79 5.58 1.97
N LEU A 49 8.17 4.76 2.83
CA LEU A 49 8.77 4.32 4.11
C LEU A 49 10.00 3.45 3.86
N VAL A 50 9.97 2.60 2.83
CA VAL A 50 11.10 1.74 2.48
C VAL A 50 12.28 2.58 1.97
N VAL A 51 12.02 3.59 1.12
CA VAL A 51 13.06 4.52 0.66
C VAL A 51 13.61 5.34 1.82
N LEU A 52 12.75 5.79 2.74
CA LEU A 52 13.18 6.53 3.91
C LEU A 52 14.07 5.69 4.83
N HIS A 53 13.68 4.43 5.04
CA HIS A 53 14.47 3.45 5.79
C HIS A 53 15.83 3.23 5.12
N TYR A 54 15.86 3.10 3.80
CA TYR A 54 17.10 2.99 3.04
C TYR A 54 18.02 4.21 3.19
N VAL A 55 17.47 5.43 3.06
CA VAL A 55 18.24 6.66 3.21
C VAL A 55 18.83 6.77 4.62
N GLY A 56 18.04 6.45 5.65
CA GLY A 56 18.56 6.44 7.03
C GLY A 56 19.69 5.42 7.22
N GLN A 57 19.60 4.23 6.62
CA GLN A 57 20.71 3.26 6.64
C GLN A 57 21.97 3.80 5.95
N CYS A 58 21.84 4.46 4.80
CA CYS A 58 22.97 5.12 4.13
C CYS A 58 23.61 6.21 5.00
N LEU A 59 22.80 6.99 5.73
CA LEU A 59 23.31 8.02 6.65
C LEU A 59 24.11 7.40 7.80
N ILE A 60 23.63 6.29 8.39
CA ILE A 60 24.38 5.56 9.42
C ILE A 60 25.75 5.11 8.88
N HIS A 61 25.80 4.54 7.66
CA HIS A 61 27.07 4.12 7.07
C HIS A 61 28.01 5.30 6.78
N LEU A 62 27.48 6.45 6.35
CA LEU A 62 28.28 7.66 6.15
C LEU A 62 28.87 8.18 7.46
N ILE A 63 28.12 8.15 8.56
CA ILE A 63 28.62 8.56 9.89
C ILE A 63 29.71 7.58 10.35
N MET A 64 29.50 6.27 10.19
CA MET A 64 30.53 5.27 10.55
C MET A 64 31.81 5.47 9.73
N LEU A 65 31.67 5.77 8.43
CA LEU A 65 32.80 6.06 7.56
C LEU A 65 33.57 7.28 8.06
N TYR A 66 32.86 8.36 8.42
CA TYR A 66 33.47 9.55 8.99
C TYR A 66 34.28 9.23 10.25
N GLU A 67 33.73 8.47 11.20
CA GLU A 67 34.43 8.10 12.44
C GLU A 67 35.70 7.28 12.17
N VAL A 68 35.62 6.29 11.28
CA VAL A 68 36.75 5.41 10.89
C VAL A 68 37.89 6.20 10.23
N PHE A 69 37.57 7.21 9.43
CA PHE A 69 38.55 8.03 8.72
C PHE A 69 39.08 9.20 9.54
N ALA A 70 38.25 9.81 10.39
CA ALA A 70 38.65 10.89 11.28
C ALA A 70 39.57 10.42 12.42
N GLY A 71 39.67 9.10 12.65
CA GLY A 71 40.60 8.52 13.63
C GLY A 71 40.28 8.93 15.07
N VAL A 72 39.03 9.29 15.34
CA VAL A 72 38.61 9.78 16.65
C VAL A 72 38.43 8.57 17.57
N ALA A 73 39.23 8.51 18.64
CA ALA A 73 39.16 7.43 19.63
C ALA A 73 37.87 7.47 20.49
N CYS A 74 37.17 8.61 20.47
CA CYS A 74 35.86 8.80 21.08
C CYS A 74 34.92 9.39 20.01
N PRO A 75 33.72 8.83 19.78
CA PRO A 75 32.76 9.46 18.89
C PRO A 75 32.54 10.92 19.30
N ALA A 76 32.56 11.84 18.34
CA ALA A 76 32.26 13.23 18.60
C ALA A 76 30.81 13.33 19.09
N HIS A 77 30.48 14.23 20.02
CA HIS A 77 29.12 14.38 20.55
C HIS A 77 28.05 14.51 19.43
N SER A 78 28.45 15.05 18.27
CA SER A 78 27.61 15.17 17.08
C SER A 78 27.29 13.83 16.39
N SER A 79 28.21 12.86 16.34
CA SER A 79 27.96 11.57 15.71
C SER A 79 27.08 10.68 16.59
N THR A 80 27.31 10.69 17.90
CA THR A 80 26.44 10.04 18.88
C THR A 80 25.00 10.57 18.80
N LEU A 81 24.83 11.89 18.77
CA LEU A 81 23.50 12.52 18.64
C LEU A 81 22.81 12.14 17.31
N LEU A 82 23.57 12.03 16.22
CA LEU A 82 23.01 11.55 14.96
C LEU A 82 22.57 10.09 15.03
N TYR A 83 23.32 9.21 15.72
CA TYR A 83 22.88 7.83 15.94
C TYR A 83 21.62 7.74 16.80
N GLU A 84 21.53 8.54 17.85
CA GLU A 84 20.36 8.60 18.74
C GLU A 84 19.09 9.10 18.04
N ILE A 85 19.22 9.83 16.93
CA ILE A 85 18.08 10.28 16.13
C ILE A 85 17.79 9.27 15.01
N ILE A 86 18.80 8.85 14.24
CA ILE A 86 18.61 8.06 13.02
C ILE A 86 18.21 6.62 13.34
N ILE A 87 18.80 5.99 14.37
CA ILE A 87 18.48 4.60 14.69
C ILE A 87 17.02 4.46 15.14
N PRO A 88 16.50 5.25 16.11
CA PRO A 88 15.09 5.16 16.48
C PRO A 88 14.15 5.52 15.34
N PHE A 89 14.50 6.53 14.53
CA PHE A 89 13.77 6.86 13.31
C PHE A 89 13.58 5.65 12.37
N LEU A 90 14.62 4.84 12.17
CA LEU A 90 14.54 3.62 11.37
C LEU A 90 13.63 2.57 11.99
N VAL A 91 13.72 2.39 13.32
CA VAL A 91 12.88 1.44 14.07
C VAL A 91 11.40 1.86 14.03
N ASP A 92 11.11 3.15 14.22
CA ASP A 92 9.77 3.70 14.11
C ASP A 92 9.21 3.56 12.70
N GLY A 93 10.03 3.73 11.67
CA GLY A 93 9.62 3.55 10.28
C GLY A 93 9.09 2.14 10.01
N VAL A 94 9.79 1.12 10.52
CA VAL A 94 9.34 -0.29 10.43
C VAL A 94 8.05 -0.50 11.21
N THR A 95 7.91 0.17 12.34
CA THR A 95 6.77 0.01 13.26
C THR A 95 5.51 0.66 12.75
N VAL A 96 5.61 1.90 12.28
CA VAL A 96 4.52 2.61 11.59
C VAL A 96 4.07 1.84 10.35
N ARG A 97 5.02 1.25 9.60
CA ARG A 97 4.68 0.37 8.47
C ARG A 97 3.88 -0.85 8.94
N ALA A 98 4.31 -1.52 10.01
CA ALA A 98 3.59 -2.67 10.57
C ALA A 98 2.17 -2.29 11.04
N TYR A 99 2.01 -1.16 11.72
CA TYR A 99 0.70 -0.62 12.11
C TYR A 99 -0.17 -0.32 10.90
N SER A 100 0.38 0.36 9.90
CA SER A 100 -0.38 0.71 8.70
C SER A 100 -0.84 -0.53 7.95
N LEU A 101 -0.01 -1.57 7.86
CA LEU A 101 -0.38 -2.85 7.28
C LEU A 101 -1.48 -3.54 8.09
N TYR A 102 -1.31 -3.61 9.41
CA TYR A 102 -2.30 -4.21 10.31
C TYR A 102 -3.67 -3.51 10.23
N TRP A 103 -3.69 -2.17 10.30
CA TRP A 103 -4.92 -1.39 10.20
C TRP A 103 -5.59 -1.53 8.85
N ARG A 104 -4.82 -1.57 7.76
CA ARG A 104 -5.36 -1.88 6.42
C ARG A 104 -5.98 -3.26 6.39
N THR A 105 -5.28 -4.28 6.87
CA THR A 105 -5.78 -5.65 6.98
C THR A 105 -7.10 -5.71 7.78
N ARG A 106 -7.16 -5.07 8.94
CA ARG A 106 -8.37 -5.04 9.78
C ARG A 106 -9.52 -4.30 9.10
N LEU A 107 -9.26 -3.14 8.51
CA LEU A 107 -10.26 -2.36 7.80
C LEU A 107 -10.81 -3.12 6.59
N THR A 108 -9.94 -3.72 5.78
CA THR A 108 -10.32 -4.54 4.63
C THR A 108 -11.20 -5.71 5.05
N ARG A 109 -10.80 -6.45 6.10
CA ARG A 109 -11.62 -7.52 6.66
C ARG A 109 -12.98 -7.02 7.15
N ALA A 110 -13.01 -5.90 7.86
CA ALA A 110 -14.25 -5.33 8.38
C ALA A 110 -15.20 -4.94 7.24
N LYS A 111 -14.68 -4.40 6.12
CA LYS A 111 -15.49 -4.06 4.94
C LYS A 111 -16.08 -5.28 4.26
N VAL A 112 -15.27 -6.31 4.05
CA VAL A 112 -15.72 -7.60 3.50
C VAL A 112 -16.89 -8.16 4.30
N LEU A 113 -16.75 -8.18 5.63
CA LEU A 113 -17.79 -8.66 6.54
C LEU A 113 -19.03 -7.75 6.55
N ALA A 114 -18.88 -6.46 6.24
CA ALA A 114 -19.99 -5.52 6.15
C ALA A 114 -20.79 -5.68 4.85
N VAL A 115 -20.13 -5.98 3.73
CA VAL A 115 -20.78 -6.22 2.44
C VAL A 115 -21.50 -7.57 2.43
N ASN A 116 -20.93 -8.61 3.05
CA ASN A 116 -21.54 -9.93 3.17
C ASN A 116 -22.69 -10.01 4.19
N LYS A 117 -23.24 -8.86 4.62
CA LYS A 117 -24.41 -8.83 5.50
C LYS A 117 -25.64 -9.24 4.68
N PRO A 118 -26.31 -10.35 4.99
CA PRO A 118 -27.51 -10.73 4.25
C PRO A 118 -28.52 -9.59 4.34
N PRO A 119 -29.21 -9.24 3.23
CA PRO A 119 -30.22 -8.19 3.24
C PRO A 119 -31.19 -8.50 4.36
N ASN A 120 -31.41 -7.52 5.23
CA ASN A 120 -32.26 -7.65 6.40
C ASN A 120 -33.67 -8.04 5.92
N LYS A 121 -34.04 -9.33 6.00
CA LYS A 121 -35.37 -9.89 5.68
C LYS A 121 -36.47 -9.42 6.66
N LYS A 122 -36.37 -8.20 7.18
CA LYS A 122 -37.41 -7.57 8.02
C LYS A 122 -38.27 -6.54 7.27
N ALA A 123 -38.16 -6.45 5.93
CA ALA A 123 -39.00 -5.55 5.12
C ALA A 123 -39.88 -6.27 4.07
N SER A 124 -39.95 -7.61 4.05
CA SER A 124 -40.95 -8.32 3.26
C SER A 124 -41.49 -9.52 4.02
N GLY A 125 -42.61 -9.31 4.71
CA GLY A 125 -43.45 -10.41 5.14
C GLY A 125 -43.97 -11.15 3.91
N ILE A 126 -43.78 -12.47 3.90
CA ILE A 126 -44.66 -13.55 3.41
C ILE A 126 -43.77 -14.73 2.97
N GLY A 127 -43.69 -15.72 3.87
CA GLY A 127 -43.61 -17.16 3.60
C GLY A 127 -42.52 -17.73 2.68
N ARG A 128 -41.46 -18.30 3.26
CA ARG A 128 -41.11 -19.74 3.10
C ARG A 128 -39.94 -20.16 4.03
N PRO A 129 -39.92 -21.43 4.48
CA PRO A 129 -39.00 -21.94 5.50
C PRO A 129 -37.73 -22.56 4.91
N ASN A 130 -36.71 -22.72 5.77
CA ASN A 130 -35.44 -23.43 5.56
C ASN A 130 -34.38 -22.70 4.73
N ALA A 131 -33.82 -21.63 5.30
CA ALA A 131 -32.43 -21.25 5.04
C ALA A 131 -31.69 -21.37 6.37
N ILE A 132 -30.63 -22.19 6.38
CA ILE A 132 -29.68 -22.32 7.48
C ILE A 132 -29.28 -20.90 7.90
N SER A 133 -29.65 -20.55 9.12
CA SER A 133 -29.46 -19.22 9.71
C SER A 133 -27.96 -18.90 9.77
N ALA A 134 -27.48 -18.10 8.81
CA ALA A 134 -26.19 -17.44 8.93
C ALA A 134 -26.23 -16.53 10.18
N PRO A 135 -25.17 -16.50 11.00
CA PRO A 135 -25.22 -15.87 12.30
C PRO A 135 -25.42 -14.36 12.16
N GLN A 136 -26.53 -13.87 12.72
CA GLN A 136 -26.71 -12.47 13.07
C GLN A 136 -25.59 -12.07 14.06
N GLY A 137 -24.55 -11.40 13.56
CA GLY A 137 -23.42 -10.96 14.39
C GLY A 137 -22.04 -10.95 13.72
N LEU A 138 -21.95 -10.89 12.39
CA LEU A 138 -20.67 -11.04 11.66
C LEU A 138 -19.61 -9.95 11.92
N LEU A 139 -20.01 -8.75 12.35
CA LEU A 139 -19.08 -7.64 12.62
C LEU A 139 -18.81 -7.52 14.12
N THR A 140 -17.56 -7.74 14.54
CA THR A 140 -17.14 -7.49 15.92
C THR A 140 -17.19 -5.99 16.24
N GLN A 141 -17.24 -5.61 17.53
CA GLN A 141 -17.14 -4.21 17.95
C GLN A 141 -15.87 -3.54 17.40
N SER A 142 -14.77 -4.30 17.29
CA SER A 142 -13.53 -3.83 16.68
C SER A 142 -13.68 -3.54 15.19
N ASP A 143 -14.41 -4.37 14.44
CA ASP A 143 -14.63 -4.16 13.01
C ASP A 143 -15.51 -2.93 12.76
N GLN A 144 -16.54 -2.72 13.57
CA GLN A 144 -17.37 -1.51 13.55
C GLN A 144 -16.55 -0.26 13.85
N TRP A 145 -15.60 -0.33 14.78
CA TRP A 145 -14.71 0.78 15.11
C TRP A 145 -13.81 1.17 13.92
N TYR A 146 -13.26 0.18 13.19
CA TYR A 146 -12.45 0.43 12.00
C TYR A 146 -13.28 1.00 10.85
N LEU A 147 -14.49 0.49 10.63
CA LEU A 147 -15.42 1.01 9.62
C LEU A 147 -15.82 2.46 9.89
N ALA A 148 -15.96 2.84 11.17
CA ALA A 148 -16.23 4.22 11.57
C ALA A 148 -15.01 5.16 11.41
N ARG A 149 -13.79 4.61 11.28
CA ARG A 149 -12.52 5.38 11.25
C ARG A 149 -11.59 4.93 10.13
N PRO A 150 -12.01 4.97 8.85
CA PRO A 150 -11.19 4.50 7.73
C PRO A 150 -9.89 5.30 7.58
N TRP A 151 -9.88 6.55 8.07
CA TRP A 151 -8.71 7.43 8.06
C TRP A 151 -7.49 6.84 8.81
N ILE A 152 -7.68 5.91 9.75
CA ILE A 152 -6.55 5.32 10.50
C ILE A 152 -5.63 4.50 9.60
N ALA A 153 -6.16 3.90 8.52
CA ALA A 153 -5.41 3.10 7.56
C ALA A 153 -4.77 3.93 6.42
N SER A 154 -4.97 5.26 6.44
CA SER A 154 -4.47 6.16 5.40
C SER A 154 -2.97 6.45 5.53
N ASP A 155 -2.31 6.71 4.40
CA ASP A 155 -0.89 7.10 4.38
C ASP A 155 -0.64 8.41 5.16
N ARG A 156 -1.63 9.31 5.21
CA ARG A 156 -1.54 10.56 5.99
C ARG A 156 -1.43 10.28 7.48
N THR A 157 -2.21 9.34 8.00
CA THR A 157 -2.14 8.96 9.42
C THR A 157 -0.83 8.26 9.75
N ALA A 158 -0.37 7.36 8.87
CA ALA A 158 0.94 6.74 9.01
C ALA A 158 2.06 7.80 9.05
N MET A 159 2.05 8.77 8.12
CA MET A 159 3.03 9.86 8.11
C MET A 159 2.97 10.75 9.36
N ARG A 160 1.77 11.09 9.84
CA ARG A 160 1.60 11.87 11.08
C ARG A 160 2.14 11.12 12.29
N LEU A 161 1.84 9.82 12.41
CA LEU A 161 2.35 8.98 13.49
C LEU A 161 3.87 8.92 13.43
N PHE A 162 4.43 8.67 12.24
CA PHE A 162 5.87 8.67 12.03
C PHE A 162 6.52 9.98 12.44
N LEU A 163 6.04 11.11 11.94
CA LEU A 163 6.56 12.43 12.29
C LEU A 163 6.47 12.73 13.79
N THR A 164 5.40 12.27 14.45
CA THR A 164 5.24 12.41 15.90
C THR A 164 6.35 11.67 16.64
N CYS A 165 6.65 10.42 16.25
CA CYS A 165 7.75 9.67 16.85
C CYS A 165 9.10 10.35 16.62
N VAL A 166 9.35 10.87 15.41
CA VAL A 166 10.58 11.63 15.10
C VAL A 166 10.73 12.84 16.02
N VAL A 167 9.66 13.61 16.25
CA VAL A 167 9.68 14.77 17.16
C VAL A 167 9.98 14.34 18.59
N VAL A 168 9.38 13.24 19.07
CA VAL A 168 9.65 12.70 20.41
C VAL A 168 11.13 12.33 20.56
N HIS A 169 11.70 11.62 19.58
CA HIS A 169 13.12 11.27 19.60
C HIS A 169 14.05 12.48 19.54
N LEU A 170 13.68 13.51 18.76
CA LEU A 170 14.41 14.76 18.72
C LEU A 170 14.40 15.48 20.09
N VAL A 171 13.25 15.50 20.78
CA VAL A 171 13.14 16.07 22.13
C VAL A 171 14.00 15.29 23.13
N ILE A 172 14.00 13.95 23.07
CA ILE A 172 14.85 13.11 23.93
C ILE A 172 16.33 13.39 23.67
N ALA A 173 16.77 13.36 22.41
CA ALA A 173 18.17 13.58 22.04
C ALA A 173 18.65 15.01 22.40
N THR A 174 17.81 16.02 22.20
CA THR A 174 18.14 17.40 22.59
C THR A 174 18.20 17.57 24.10
N THR A 175 17.32 16.91 24.85
CA THR A 175 17.35 16.91 26.32
C THR A 175 18.59 16.20 26.84
N ASP A 176 18.97 15.07 26.25
CA ASP A 176 20.20 14.37 26.60
C ASP A 176 21.43 15.22 26.30
N LEU A 177 21.48 15.90 25.14
CA LEU A 177 22.58 16.81 24.81
C LEU A 177 22.73 17.95 25.82
N VAL A 178 21.62 18.56 26.24
CA VAL A 178 21.63 19.62 27.26
C VAL A 178 22.10 19.08 28.61
N ALA A 179 21.67 17.89 29.00
CA ALA A 179 22.10 17.27 30.25
C ALA A 179 23.58 16.83 30.22
N SER A 180 24.01 16.22 29.13
CA SER A 180 25.38 15.78 28.86
C SER A 180 26.36 16.95 28.85
N SER A 181 26.00 18.05 28.16
CA SER A 181 26.81 19.29 28.16
C SER A 181 26.89 19.95 29.54
N ALA A 182 25.81 19.93 30.32
CA ALA A 182 25.81 20.46 31.70
C ALA A 182 26.66 19.62 32.67
N LEU A 183 26.78 18.31 32.42
CA LEU A 183 27.52 17.37 33.25
C LEU A 183 28.96 17.12 32.79
N GLY A 184 29.37 17.66 31.64
CA GLY A 184 30.67 17.37 31.02
C GLY A 184 30.85 15.90 30.63
N ALA A 185 29.74 15.17 30.41
CA ALA A 185 29.72 13.76 30.04
C ALA A 185 29.35 13.62 28.55
N CYS A 186 29.86 12.57 27.89
CA CYS A 186 29.53 12.34 26.47
C CYS A 186 28.08 11.88 26.25
N ILE A 187 27.47 11.19 27.22
CA ILE A 187 26.09 10.67 27.17
C ILE A 187 25.58 10.58 28.61
N THR A 188 24.32 10.93 28.89
CA THR A 188 23.70 10.58 30.17
C THR A 188 23.12 9.18 30.10
N GLY A 189 23.39 8.32 31.10
CA GLY A 189 22.85 6.96 31.12
C GLY A 189 21.32 6.89 31.06
N VAL A 190 20.62 7.98 31.34
CA VAL A 190 19.15 8.09 31.34
C VAL A 190 18.58 8.20 29.92
N GLY A 191 19.14 9.06 29.05
CA GLY A 191 18.67 9.21 27.68
C GLY A 191 18.84 7.92 26.88
N PHE A 192 19.99 7.28 27.04
CA PHE A 192 20.30 5.96 26.49
C PHE A 192 19.33 4.88 26.97
N LEU A 193 19.06 4.81 28.29
CA LEU A 193 18.11 3.85 28.85
C LEU A 193 16.70 4.05 28.28
N LEU A 194 16.24 5.31 28.19
CA LEU A 194 14.91 5.64 27.69
C LEU A 194 14.75 5.26 26.20
N ALA A 195 15.72 5.58 25.36
CA ALA A 195 15.74 5.19 23.94
C ALA A 195 15.76 3.66 23.77
N THR A 196 16.50 2.96 24.63
CA THR A 196 16.55 1.50 24.63
C THR A 196 15.21 0.90 25.06
N CYS A 197 14.58 1.42 26.12
CA CYS A 197 13.24 1.00 26.57
C CYS A 197 12.17 1.22 25.49
N LEU A 198 12.17 2.36 24.81
CA LEU A 198 11.27 2.64 23.68
C LEU A 198 11.49 1.63 22.55
N THR A 199 12.74 1.32 22.23
CA THR A 199 13.09 0.29 21.22
C THR A 199 12.52 -1.09 21.61
N PHE A 200 12.61 -1.49 22.89
CA PHE A 200 12.03 -2.75 23.38
C PHE A 200 10.51 -2.79 23.28
N VAL A 201 9.85 -1.71 23.68
CA VAL A 201 8.39 -1.59 23.57
C VAL A 201 7.97 -1.76 22.11
N THR A 202 8.65 -1.06 21.21
CA THR A 202 8.44 -1.13 19.77
C THR A 202 8.65 -2.54 19.22
N LEU A 203 9.69 -3.24 19.66
CA LEU A 203 9.94 -4.65 19.32
C LEU A 203 8.84 -5.59 19.78
N GLY A 204 8.39 -5.44 21.02
CA GLY A 204 7.27 -6.20 21.58
C GLY A 204 6.00 -6.01 20.75
N PHE A 205 5.73 -4.78 20.30
CA PHE A 205 4.62 -4.48 19.42
C PHE A 205 4.75 -5.11 18.03
N LEU A 206 5.93 -5.01 17.39
CA LEU A 206 6.19 -5.66 16.10
C LEU A 206 5.94 -7.16 16.18
N PHE A 207 6.45 -7.82 17.21
CA PHE A 207 6.23 -9.25 17.43
C PHE A 207 4.74 -9.57 17.62
N ALA A 208 4.03 -8.80 18.47
CA ALA A 208 2.61 -8.97 18.70
C ALA A 208 1.78 -8.83 17.40
N ILE A 209 2.09 -7.82 16.57
CA ILE A 209 1.44 -7.61 15.27
C ILE A 209 1.75 -8.78 14.32
N SER A 210 3.01 -9.21 14.21
CA SER A 210 3.40 -10.36 13.38
C SER A 210 2.65 -11.63 13.77
N CYS A 211 2.48 -11.90 15.08
CA CYS A 211 1.67 -13.01 15.57
C CYS A 211 0.19 -12.86 15.22
N ARG A 212 -0.37 -11.64 15.33
CA ARG A 212 -1.77 -11.37 14.97
C ARG A 212 -2.04 -11.45 13.46
N LEU A 213 -1.04 -11.25 12.62
CA LEU A 213 -1.10 -11.45 11.17
C LEU A 213 -1.04 -12.94 10.76
N ARG A 214 -1.07 -13.91 11.70
CA ARG A 214 -1.01 -15.35 11.41
C ARG A 214 -2.01 -15.82 10.35
N THR A 215 -3.19 -15.21 10.30
CA THR A 215 -4.28 -15.56 9.37
C THR A 215 -4.15 -14.98 7.96
N CYS A 216 -3.12 -14.16 7.70
CA CYS A 216 -2.90 -13.58 6.38
C CYS A 216 -2.13 -14.57 5.49
N SER A 217 -2.63 -14.84 4.28
CA SER A 217 -1.86 -15.53 3.25
C SER A 217 -0.67 -14.66 2.87
N ASP A 218 0.56 -15.15 3.06
CA ASP A 218 1.78 -14.38 2.80
C ASP A 218 2.21 -14.42 1.32
N ALA A 219 1.23 -14.37 0.42
CA ALA A 219 1.44 -14.44 -1.03
C ALA A 219 2.38 -13.32 -1.55
N LEU A 220 2.40 -12.18 -0.86
CA LEU A 220 3.23 -11.01 -1.22
C LEU A 220 4.52 -10.90 -0.37
N HIS A 221 4.85 -11.91 0.44
CA HIS A 221 5.98 -11.92 1.38
C HIS A 221 6.02 -10.71 2.34
N ILE A 222 4.86 -10.10 2.63
CA ILE A 222 4.75 -8.93 3.52
C ILE A 222 4.89 -9.39 4.98
N LYS A 223 4.24 -10.49 5.36
CA LYS A 223 4.32 -11.06 6.71
C LYS A 223 5.71 -11.63 6.95
N SER A 224 6.29 -12.35 5.99
CA SER A 224 7.68 -12.83 6.07
C SER A 224 8.65 -11.67 6.23
N SER A 225 8.49 -10.57 5.48
CA SER A 225 9.29 -9.35 5.66
C SER A 225 9.16 -8.77 7.08
N LEU A 226 7.95 -8.68 7.65
CA LEU A 226 7.76 -8.21 9.03
C LEU A 226 8.39 -9.16 10.07
N VAL A 227 8.27 -10.47 9.87
CA VAL A 227 8.88 -11.48 10.75
C VAL A 227 10.41 -11.40 10.68
N TRP A 228 10.99 -11.22 9.49
CA TRP A 228 12.42 -11.00 9.34
C TRP A 228 12.87 -9.72 10.03
N GLN A 229 12.13 -8.62 9.90
CA GLN A 229 12.44 -7.39 10.62
C GLN A 229 12.36 -7.55 12.14
N ALA A 230 11.34 -8.26 12.66
CA ALA A 230 11.23 -8.56 14.08
C ALA A 230 12.42 -9.42 14.57
N ARG A 231 12.83 -10.42 13.78
CA ARG A 231 14.01 -11.26 14.08
C ARG A 231 15.30 -10.45 14.06
N LEU A 232 15.53 -9.65 13.02
CA LEU A 232 16.71 -8.79 12.90
C LEU A 232 16.80 -7.81 14.06
N ALA A 233 15.68 -7.20 14.43
CA ALA A 233 15.64 -6.26 15.53
C ALA A 233 15.84 -6.95 16.89
N ALA A 234 15.35 -8.18 17.08
CA ALA A 234 15.69 -9.01 18.25
C ALA A 234 17.19 -9.39 18.28
N CYS A 235 17.77 -9.76 17.13
CA CYS A 235 19.21 -9.99 17.02
C CYS A 235 20.01 -8.72 17.34
N ASN A 236 19.57 -7.55 16.87
CA ASN A 236 20.22 -6.26 17.16
C ASN A 236 20.23 -5.98 18.67
N VAL A 237 19.14 -6.28 19.38
CA VAL A 237 19.08 -6.19 20.85
C VAL A 237 20.11 -7.11 21.51
N VAL A 238 20.16 -8.37 21.09
CA VAL A 238 21.09 -9.34 21.67
C VAL A 238 22.52 -8.90 21.42
N MET A 239 22.84 -8.51 20.19
CA MET A 239 24.16 -8.02 19.81
C MET A 239 24.51 -6.72 20.52
N PHE A 240 23.55 -5.82 20.73
CA PHE A 240 23.74 -4.63 21.52
C PHE A 240 24.07 -4.97 22.97
N PHE A 241 23.41 -5.93 23.62
CA PHE A 241 23.82 -6.32 24.96
C PHE A 241 25.17 -7.05 24.97
N VAL A 242 25.42 -7.93 24.01
CA VAL A 242 26.68 -8.71 23.92
C VAL A 242 27.88 -7.81 23.59
N VAL A 243 27.69 -6.72 22.83
CA VAL A 243 28.76 -5.82 22.39
C VAL A 243 28.84 -4.54 23.23
N SER A 244 27.71 -4.02 23.73
CA SER A 244 27.66 -2.79 24.51
C SER A 244 27.76 -2.97 26.02
N VAL A 245 27.34 -4.12 26.59
CA VAL A 245 27.52 -4.36 28.04
C VAL A 245 28.99 -4.61 28.41
N PRO A 246 29.86 -5.20 27.57
CA PRO A 246 31.28 -5.32 27.87
C PRO A 246 32.09 -4.03 27.75
N GLN A 247 31.46 -2.87 27.49
CA GLN A 247 32.10 -1.54 27.39
C GLN A 247 32.78 -1.05 28.68
N ILE A 248 32.86 -1.89 29.71
CA ILE A 248 33.68 -1.65 30.91
C ILE A 248 35.11 -2.22 30.74
N SER A 249 35.47 -2.83 29.60
CA SER A 249 36.82 -3.39 29.40
C SER A 249 37.42 -3.18 28.00
N ASP A 250 38.75 -3.24 27.94
CA ASP A 250 39.68 -2.99 26.80
C ASP A 250 39.40 -3.73 25.47
N LEU A 251 38.31 -4.50 25.36
CA LEU A 251 37.88 -5.22 24.15
C LEU A 251 37.46 -4.32 22.98
N TYR A 252 37.31 -3.01 23.20
CA TYR A 252 36.82 -2.07 22.19
C TYR A 252 37.79 -1.86 21.02
N ALA A 253 39.10 -1.99 21.26
CA ALA A 253 40.11 -1.80 20.23
C ALA A 253 40.12 -2.91 19.17
N ASP A 254 39.75 -4.15 19.54
CA ASP A 254 39.78 -5.32 18.66
C ASP A 254 38.41 -5.65 18.04
N ALA A 255 37.30 -5.23 18.66
CA ALA A 255 35.94 -5.45 18.16
C ALA A 255 35.46 -4.43 17.10
N PHE A 256 36.21 -3.34 16.90
CA PHE A 256 35.85 -2.21 16.04
C PHE A 256 35.47 -2.56 14.57
N PRO A 257 36.05 -3.56 13.89
CA PRO A 257 35.63 -3.91 12.52
C PRO A 257 34.39 -4.82 12.46
N LEU A 258 34.06 -5.55 13.53
CA LEU A 258 32.98 -6.55 13.52
C LEU A 258 31.59 -5.92 13.67
N LEU A 259 31.46 -4.93 14.56
CA LEU A 259 30.18 -4.28 14.83
C LEU A 259 29.61 -3.56 13.59
N PRO A 260 30.39 -2.77 12.84
CA PRO A 260 29.88 -2.13 11.63
C PRO A 260 29.62 -3.11 10.48
N ALA A 261 30.43 -4.16 10.34
CA ALA A 261 30.20 -5.21 9.34
C ALA A 261 28.87 -5.95 9.62
N TYR A 262 28.58 -6.20 10.90
CA TYR A 262 27.30 -6.72 11.35
C TYR A 262 26.14 -5.77 11.04
N MET A 263 26.27 -4.49 11.37
CA MET A 263 25.26 -3.47 11.07
C MET A 263 24.98 -3.37 9.56
N TRP A 264 26.04 -3.39 8.73
CA TRP A 264 25.91 -3.40 7.28
C TRP A 264 25.20 -4.65 6.77
N LEU A 265 25.57 -5.85 7.26
CA LEU A 265 24.92 -7.09 6.89
C LEU A 265 23.41 -7.05 7.22
N ASN A 266 23.05 -6.59 8.42
CA ASN A 266 21.64 -6.44 8.81
C ASN A 266 20.89 -5.47 7.91
N ALA A 267 21.47 -4.30 7.62
CA ALA A 267 20.88 -3.33 6.70
C ALA A 267 20.65 -3.94 5.31
N ARG A 268 21.57 -4.77 4.83
CA ARG A 268 21.46 -5.48 3.55
C ARG A 268 20.37 -6.55 3.57
N VAL A 269 20.23 -7.32 4.64
CA VAL A 269 19.14 -8.30 4.78
C VAL A 269 17.77 -7.60 4.77
N SER A 270 17.63 -6.49 5.50
CA SER A 270 16.44 -5.64 5.44
C SER A 270 16.19 -5.12 4.03
N SER A 271 17.20 -4.55 3.38
CA SER A 271 17.10 -4.04 2.00
C SER A 271 16.71 -5.13 0.99
N VAL A 272 17.24 -6.35 1.12
CA VAL A 272 16.90 -7.47 0.23
C VAL A 272 15.42 -7.86 0.39
N THR A 273 14.96 -8.03 1.64
CA THR A 273 13.58 -8.45 1.92
C THR A 273 12.54 -7.37 1.62
N GLU A 274 12.92 -6.10 1.71
CA GLU A 274 12.00 -4.96 1.54
C GLU A 274 12.00 -4.33 0.16
N LEU A 275 13.14 -4.38 -0.55
CA LEU A 275 13.30 -3.74 -1.87
C LEU A 275 13.55 -4.77 -2.97
N VAL A 276 14.57 -5.62 -2.82
CA VAL A 276 15.03 -6.50 -3.91
C VAL A 276 14.00 -7.57 -4.23
N VAL A 277 13.51 -8.31 -3.22
CA VAL A 277 12.50 -9.35 -3.40
C VAL A 277 11.22 -8.82 -4.05
N PRO A 278 10.56 -7.75 -3.55
CA PRO A 278 9.35 -7.25 -4.20
C PRO A 278 9.61 -6.67 -5.59
N LEU A 279 10.78 -6.05 -5.82
CA LEU A 279 11.16 -5.60 -7.14
C LEU A 279 11.28 -6.79 -8.10
N TRP A 280 11.99 -7.83 -7.70
CA TRP A 280 12.13 -9.06 -8.47
C TRP A 280 10.77 -9.72 -8.76
N LEU A 281 9.89 -9.81 -7.76
CA LEU A 281 8.52 -10.31 -7.95
C LEU A 281 7.72 -9.45 -8.93
N SER A 282 7.92 -8.12 -8.92
CA SER A 282 7.29 -7.23 -9.89
C SER A 282 7.81 -7.44 -11.33
N TYR A 283 9.08 -7.87 -11.48
CA TYR A 283 9.71 -8.13 -12.78
C TYR A 283 9.41 -9.52 -13.32
N ARG A 284 9.30 -10.51 -12.43
CA ARG A 284 8.98 -11.89 -12.76
C ARG A 284 7.50 -12.04 -13.13
N GLY A 285 6.89 -11.00 -13.71
CA GLY A 285 5.51 -10.92 -14.15
C GLY A 285 5.08 -12.30 -14.57
N TYR A 286 4.23 -12.89 -13.74
CA TYR A 286 3.90 -14.28 -13.90
C TYR A 286 3.35 -14.46 -15.31
N SER A 287 3.77 -15.52 -16.00
CA SER A 287 3.31 -15.83 -17.36
C SER A 287 1.82 -15.57 -17.42
N ALA A 288 1.41 -14.61 -18.26
CA ALA A 288 0.00 -14.23 -18.38
C ALA A 288 -0.79 -15.51 -18.59
N VAL A 289 -1.64 -15.84 -17.62
CA VAL A 289 -2.60 -16.92 -17.83
C VAL A 289 -3.56 -16.35 -18.87
N ASP A 290 -3.52 -16.91 -20.08
CA ASP A 290 -4.36 -16.50 -21.21
C ASP A 290 -5.81 -16.94 -20.97
N GLN A 291 -6.40 -16.35 -19.94
CA GLN A 291 -7.76 -16.56 -19.53
C GLN A 291 -8.49 -15.24 -19.55
N ASP A 292 -9.62 -15.26 -20.25
CA ASP A 292 -10.55 -14.15 -20.32
C ASP A 292 -11.27 -14.03 -18.97
N ILE A 293 -10.74 -13.16 -18.10
CA ILE A 293 -11.27 -12.93 -16.75
C ILE A 293 -12.75 -12.53 -16.81
N ASP A 294 -13.18 -11.77 -17.82
CA ASP A 294 -14.57 -11.37 -17.95
C ASP A 294 -15.51 -12.54 -18.25
N LYS A 295 -15.01 -13.61 -18.89
CA LYS A 295 -15.76 -14.87 -19.04
C LYS A 295 -15.80 -15.64 -17.73
N LEU A 296 -14.67 -15.77 -17.04
CA LEU A 296 -14.58 -16.50 -15.78
C LEU A 296 -15.50 -15.90 -14.70
N LEU A 297 -15.53 -14.56 -14.59
CA LEU A 297 -16.35 -13.85 -13.60
C LEU A 297 -17.86 -13.94 -13.86
N LYS A 298 -18.30 -14.41 -15.03
CA LYS A 298 -19.72 -14.70 -15.28
C LYS A 298 -20.19 -15.99 -14.61
N HIS A 299 -19.27 -16.89 -14.24
CA HIS A 299 -19.60 -18.09 -13.48
C HIS A 299 -19.66 -17.74 -11.99
N ASP A 300 -20.84 -17.90 -11.36
CA ASP A 300 -21.05 -17.49 -9.97
C ASP A 300 -20.13 -18.22 -8.98
N GLU A 301 -19.89 -19.51 -9.21
CA GLU A 301 -18.97 -20.33 -8.39
C GLU A 301 -17.54 -19.80 -8.45
N PHE A 302 -17.03 -19.53 -9.66
CA PHE A 302 -15.72 -18.92 -9.86
C PHE A 302 -15.66 -17.55 -9.21
N ARG A 303 -16.67 -16.69 -9.46
CA ARG A 303 -16.72 -15.34 -8.90
C ARG A 303 -16.70 -15.36 -7.37
N HIS A 304 -17.44 -16.25 -6.72
CA HIS A 304 -17.47 -16.37 -5.26
C HIS A 304 -16.15 -16.89 -4.68
N ALA A 305 -15.59 -17.94 -5.28
CA ALA A 305 -14.30 -18.49 -4.85
C ALA A 305 -13.15 -17.49 -5.07
N PHE A 306 -13.15 -16.81 -6.20
CA PHE A 306 -12.15 -15.79 -6.51
C PHE A 306 -12.29 -14.56 -5.61
N THR A 307 -13.52 -14.13 -5.29
CA THR A 307 -13.76 -13.08 -4.28
C THR A 307 -13.19 -13.50 -2.93
N SER A 308 -13.52 -14.71 -2.46
CA SER A 308 -12.99 -15.25 -1.19
C SER A 308 -11.46 -15.31 -1.18
N PHE A 309 -10.84 -15.63 -2.33
CA PHE A 309 -9.39 -15.58 -2.49
C PHE A 309 -8.84 -14.16 -2.38
N LEU A 310 -9.45 -13.19 -3.05
CA LEU A 310 -9.01 -11.78 -3.01
C LEU A 310 -9.20 -11.16 -1.62
N GLU A 311 -10.19 -11.61 -0.85
CA GLU A 311 -10.34 -11.27 0.57
C GLU A 311 -9.14 -11.75 1.40
N MET A 312 -8.64 -12.96 1.14
CA MET A 312 -7.43 -13.48 1.78
C MET A 312 -6.15 -12.73 1.35
N GLU A 313 -6.15 -12.13 0.17
CA GLU A 313 -5.05 -11.33 -0.38
C GLU A 313 -5.17 -9.82 -0.12
N PHE A 314 -6.16 -9.37 0.66
CA PHE A 314 -6.39 -7.95 0.99
C PHE A 314 -6.68 -7.05 -0.21
N CYS A 315 -7.34 -7.59 -1.22
CA CYS A 315 -7.73 -6.85 -2.42
C CYS A 315 -9.21 -7.05 -2.82
N PRO A 316 -10.16 -7.16 -1.87
CA PRO A 316 -11.58 -7.34 -2.20
C PRO A 316 -12.18 -6.16 -2.95
N GLU A 317 -11.56 -4.97 -2.86
CA GLU A 317 -11.98 -3.77 -3.59
C GLU A 317 -12.06 -3.99 -5.10
N ILE A 318 -11.30 -4.94 -5.65
CA ILE A 318 -11.32 -5.29 -7.08
C ILE A 318 -12.68 -5.88 -7.48
N MET A 319 -13.20 -6.82 -6.69
CA MET A 319 -14.49 -7.46 -6.96
C MET A 319 -15.66 -6.54 -6.61
N LEU A 320 -15.54 -5.78 -5.51
CA LEU A 320 -16.53 -4.75 -5.16
C LEU A 320 -16.67 -3.71 -6.29
N PHE A 321 -15.55 -3.30 -6.89
CA PHE A 321 -15.57 -2.40 -8.04
C PHE A 321 -16.17 -3.06 -9.28
N TYR A 322 -15.86 -4.33 -9.56
CA TYR A 322 -16.46 -5.08 -10.67
C TYR A 322 -17.99 -5.10 -10.56
N ASP A 323 -18.51 -5.48 -9.39
CA ASP A 323 -19.96 -5.55 -9.15
C ASP A 323 -20.60 -4.15 -9.26
N ALA A 324 -19.97 -3.11 -8.72
CA ALA A 324 -20.44 -1.74 -8.83
C ALA A 324 -20.46 -1.24 -10.29
N MET A 325 -19.43 -1.56 -11.08
CA MET A 325 -19.37 -1.25 -12.51
C MET A 325 -20.49 -1.97 -13.28
N CYS A 326 -20.71 -3.25 -13.03
CA CYS A 326 -21.79 -4.03 -13.66
C CYS A 326 -23.16 -3.44 -13.33
N ALA A 327 -23.38 -3.04 -12.07
CA ALA A 327 -24.61 -2.39 -11.64
C ALA A 327 -24.80 -1.01 -12.30
N TYR A 328 -23.74 -0.22 -12.45
CA TYR A 328 -23.76 1.03 -13.19
C TYR A 328 -24.12 0.81 -14.67
N LYS A 329 -23.50 -0.16 -15.35
CA LYS A 329 -23.81 -0.51 -16.74
C LYS A 329 -25.27 -0.91 -16.91
N ALA A 330 -25.80 -1.72 -16.00
CA ALA A 330 -27.19 -2.13 -16.00
C ALA A 330 -28.15 -0.95 -15.80
N LEU A 331 -27.86 -0.06 -14.84
CA LEU A 331 -28.65 1.14 -14.57
C LEU A 331 -28.61 2.12 -15.75
N PHE A 332 -27.44 2.32 -16.36
CA PHE A 332 -27.29 3.16 -17.53
C PHE A 332 -28.11 2.63 -18.72
N ALA A 333 -28.03 1.32 -18.99
CA ALA A 333 -28.79 0.68 -20.05
C ALA A 333 -30.31 0.73 -19.80
N ALA A 334 -30.76 0.62 -18.56
CA ALA A 334 -32.17 0.78 -18.19
C ALA A 334 -32.66 2.22 -18.38
N THR A 335 -31.84 3.20 -17.98
CA THR A 335 -32.14 4.64 -18.12
C THR A 335 -32.26 5.03 -19.60
N MET A 336 -31.33 4.55 -20.44
CA MET A 336 -31.41 4.74 -21.89
C MET A 336 -32.67 4.10 -22.48
N ARG A 337 -32.97 2.84 -22.14
CA ARG A 337 -34.20 2.18 -22.61
C ARG A 337 -35.47 2.95 -22.22
N SER A 338 -35.55 3.48 -21.00
CA SER A 338 -36.68 4.30 -20.55
C SER A 338 -36.82 5.61 -21.31
N ARG A 339 -35.70 6.27 -21.65
CA ARG A 339 -35.72 7.52 -22.44
C ARG A 339 -36.15 7.29 -23.88
N TRP A 340 -35.75 6.17 -24.46
CA TRP A 340 -36.13 5.79 -25.83
C TRP A 340 -37.61 5.44 -25.88
N ALA A 341 -38.10 4.62 -24.95
CA ALA A 341 -39.53 4.29 -24.84
C ALA A 341 -40.41 5.51 -24.52
N GLY A 342 -39.87 6.55 -23.86
CA GLY A 342 -40.57 7.80 -23.59
C GLY A 342 -40.64 8.76 -24.78
N LYS A 343 -39.72 8.66 -25.74
CA LYS A 343 -39.70 9.50 -26.95
C LYS A 343 -40.74 9.07 -27.99
N ASP A 344 -41.09 7.78 -28.05
CA ASP A 344 -42.08 7.24 -29.00
C ASP A 344 -43.54 7.68 -28.71
N LYS A 345 -43.82 8.32 -27.57
CA LYS A 345 -45.17 8.81 -27.24
C LYS A 345 -45.43 10.29 -27.55
N ARG A 346 -44.47 11.02 -28.14
CA ARG A 346 -44.63 12.47 -28.40
C ARG A 346 -44.03 12.95 -29.72
N THR A 347 -44.31 12.27 -30.82
CA THR A 347 -44.32 12.91 -32.17
C THR A 347 -45.10 12.03 -33.15
N SER A 348 -46.42 12.24 -33.19
CA SER A 348 -47.14 12.14 -34.47
C SER A 348 -46.74 13.40 -35.25
N SER A 349 -45.66 13.30 -36.01
CA SER A 349 -45.32 14.28 -37.04
C SER A 349 -45.55 13.62 -38.38
N THR A 350 -46.51 14.18 -39.11
CA THR A 350 -46.94 13.88 -40.46
C THR A 350 -45.77 13.53 -41.36
N VAL A 351 -45.81 12.34 -41.97
CA VAL A 351 -44.94 11.93 -43.07
C VAL A 351 -45.27 12.82 -44.27
N GLN A 352 -44.37 13.74 -44.63
CA GLN A 352 -44.29 14.26 -45.98
C GLN A 352 -43.06 13.66 -46.65
N SER A 353 -43.32 12.90 -47.70
CA SER A 353 -42.31 12.35 -48.60
C SER A 353 -41.68 13.47 -49.41
N ILE A 354 -40.36 13.68 -49.30
CA ILE A 354 -39.54 14.25 -50.36
C ILE A 354 -38.20 13.52 -50.36
N ASP A 355 -37.87 12.94 -51.51
CA ASP A 355 -36.57 12.37 -51.88
C ASP A 355 -35.40 13.30 -51.55
N SER A 356 -34.27 12.70 -51.15
CA SER A 356 -32.87 13.05 -51.50
C SER A 356 -31.93 12.74 -50.34
N ASP A 357 -30.87 12.00 -50.64
CA ASP A 357 -29.65 11.73 -49.87
C ASP A 357 -29.34 12.71 -48.72
N SER A 358 -29.92 12.47 -47.55
CA SER A 358 -29.43 13.02 -46.29
C SER A 358 -28.99 11.88 -45.39
N VAL A 359 -27.67 11.75 -45.26
CA VAL A 359 -27.06 11.05 -44.13
C VAL A 359 -27.61 11.71 -42.88
N VAL A 360 -28.53 11.02 -42.20
CA VAL A 360 -29.00 11.41 -40.87
C VAL A 360 -27.81 11.23 -39.92
N SER A 361 -26.96 12.23 -39.85
CA SER A 361 -26.12 12.48 -38.68
C SER A 361 -27.08 12.74 -37.53
N MET A 362 -27.42 11.69 -36.79
CA MET A 362 -28.01 11.85 -35.47
C MET A 362 -26.96 12.53 -34.60
N GLU A 363 -27.00 13.85 -34.55
CA GLU A 363 -26.39 14.60 -33.47
C GLU A 363 -26.94 14.02 -32.16
N PHE A 364 -26.06 13.36 -31.41
CA PHE A 364 -26.27 13.09 -29.99
C PHE A 364 -26.47 14.45 -29.30
N GLY A 365 -27.71 14.92 -29.29
CA GLY A 365 -28.10 16.15 -28.62
C GLY A 365 -27.56 16.13 -27.18
N ASP A 366 -26.80 17.17 -26.86
CA ASP A 366 -26.28 17.56 -25.55
C ASP A 366 -26.41 16.50 -24.44
N LEU A 367 -25.50 15.52 -24.47
CA LEU A 367 -25.17 14.67 -23.31
C LEU A 367 -24.41 15.44 -22.21
N THR A 368 -24.38 16.78 -22.30
CA THR A 368 -23.59 17.67 -21.44
C THR A 368 -24.27 17.98 -20.11
N SER A 369 -25.57 17.70 -19.94
CA SER A 369 -26.28 17.84 -18.65
C SER A 369 -26.79 16.50 -18.11
N PHE A 370 -25.91 15.78 -17.42
CA PHE A 370 -26.26 14.61 -16.59
C PHE A 370 -26.81 14.99 -15.20
N SER A 371 -27.16 16.26 -14.97
CA SER A 371 -27.67 16.72 -13.68
C SER A 371 -29.07 16.15 -13.43
N GLY A 372 -29.15 15.13 -12.55
CA GLY A 372 -30.40 14.51 -12.11
C GLY A 372 -30.59 13.04 -12.52
N ASP A 373 -29.65 12.42 -13.25
CA ASP A 373 -29.70 11.01 -13.57
C ASP A 373 -29.11 10.14 -12.46
N ARG A 374 -29.88 9.13 -11.99
CA ARG A 374 -29.41 8.12 -11.03
C ARG A 374 -28.10 7.43 -11.47
N SER A 375 -27.84 7.34 -12.78
CA SER A 375 -26.59 6.81 -13.32
C SER A 375 -25.40 7.75 -13.06
N ALA A 376 -25.59 9.07 -13.13
CA ALA A 376 -24.55 10.05 -12.82
C ALA A 376 -24.21 10.04 -11.32
N GLU A 377 -25.22 9.98 -10.45
CA GLU A 377 -25.04 9.83 -9.00
C GLU A 377 -24.28 8.54 -8.66
N MET A 378 -24.64 7.42 -9.30
CA MET A 378 -23.93 6.15 -9.13
C MET A 378 -22.49 6.21 -9.66
N GLY A 379 -22.26 6.87 -10.79
CA GLY A 379 -20.92 7.10 -11.32
C GLY A 379 -20.05 7.91 -10.36
N GLU A 380 -20.61 8.96 -9.75
CA GLU A 380 -19.91 9.74 -8.73
C GLU A 380 -19.64 8.91 -7.47
N ALA A 381 -20.61 8.11 -7.01
CA ALA A 381 -20.43 7.21 -5.87
C ALA A 381 -19.28 6.23 -6.12
N ILE A 382 -19.22 5.61 -7.30
CA ILE A 382 -18.13 4.70 -7.70
C ILE A 382 -16.79 5.45 -7.71
N TYR A 383 -16.74 6.66 -8.27
CA TYR A 383 -15.52 7.46 -8.26
C TYR A 383 -15.04 7.77 -6.83
N ARG A 384 -15.93 8.25 -5.96
CA ARG A 384 -15.61 8.60 -4.57
C ARG A 384 -15.22 7.39 -3.74
N GLU A 385 -15.79 6.22 -4.03
CA GLU A 385 -15.56 5.00 -3.26
C GLU A 385 -14.30 4.23 -3.68
N PHE A 386 -13.99 4.19 -4.98
CA PHE A 386 -12.94 3.31 -5.53
C PHE A 386 -11.78 4.04 -6.22
N ILE A 387 -11.99 5.25 -6.76
CA ILE A 387 -10.99 5.89 -7.64
C ILE A 387 -10.29 7.07 -6.95
N ALA A 388 -11.05 7.86 -6.18
CA ALA A 388 -10.55 9.06 -5.52
C ALA A 388 -9.41 8.73 -4.53
N VAL A 389 -8.41 9.63 -4.47
CA VAL A 389 -7.28 9.49 -3.53
C VAL A 389 -7.80 9.53 -2.10
N GLY A 390 -7.44 8.52 -1.29
CA GLY A 390 -7.88 8.40 0.10
C GLY A 390 -9.31 7.88 0.24
N SER A 391 -9.93 7.40 -0.85
CA SER A 391 -11.19 6.68 -0.80
C SER A 391 -11.06 5.42 0.05
N ALA A 392 -12.19 4.98 0.60
CA ALA A 392 -12.18 3.79 1.44
C ALA A 392 -11.66 2.59 0.65
N ASN A 393 -12.17 2.33 -0.55
CA ASN A 393 -11.85 1.16 -1.37
C ASN A 393 -10.93 1.53 -2.54
N GLU A 394 -9.93 2.38 -2.27
CA GLU A 394 -9.06 2.93 -3.32
C GLU A 394 -8.35 1.85 -4.13
N LEU A 395 -8.66 1.79 -5.43
CA LEU A 395 -8.06 0.86 -6.38
C LEU A 395 -6.62 1.24 -6.73
N ASN A 396 -5.83 0.21 -7.03
CA ASN A 396 -4.47 0.37 -7.48
C ASN A 396 -4.33 0.72 -8.97
N ILE A 397 -4.73 1.93 -9.35
CA ILE A 397 -4.58 2.46 -10.72
C ILE A 397 -3.41 3.43 -10.86
N SER A 398 -2.95 3.64 -12.10
CA SER A 398 -1.91 4.63 -12.41
C SER A 398 -2.39 6.05 -12.11
N GLY A 399 -1.46 6.93 -11.69
CA GLY A 399 -1.76 8.33 -11.41
C GLY A 399 -2.29 9.09 -12.64
N ARG A 400 -1.84 8.73 -13.85
CA ARG A 400 -2.35 9.30 -15.10
C ARG A 400 -3.82 8.93 -15.31
N LEU A 401 -4.19 7.66 -15.09
CA LEU A 401 -5.58 7.23 -15.20
C LEU A 401 -6.44 7.92 -14.14
N ARG A 402 -5.97 7.97 -12.90
CA ARG A 402 -6.67 8.67 -11.81
C ARG A 402 -6.90 10.15 -12.09
N ALA A 403 -5.87 10.86 -12.57
CA ALA A 403 -5.97 12.28 -12.89
C ALA A 403 -7.05 12.57 -13.95
N ARG A 404 -7.31 11.62 -14.87
CA ARG A 404 -8.42 11.74 -15.84
C ARG A 404 -9.79 11.71 -15.17
N TYR A 405 -9.99 10.82 -14.20
CA TYR A 405 -11.23 10.77 -13.42
C TYR A 405 -11.34 11.94 -12.44
N ASP A 406 -10.23 12.38 -11.83
CA ASP A 406 -10.22 13.59 -11.02
C ASP A 406 -10.65 14.80 -11.87
N ALA A 407 -10.18 14.94 -13.11
CA ALA A 407 -10.61 16.02 -13.99
C ALA A 407 -12.10 15.93 -14.39
N LEU A 408 -12.64 14.71 -14.51
CA LEU A 408 -14.04 14.47 -14.86
C LEU A 408 -15.00 14.74 -13.69
N PHE A 409 -14.61 14.39 -12.46
CA PHE A 409 -15.46 14.45 -11.26
C PHE A 409 -15.13 15.61 -10.31
N ARG A 410 -13.94 16.23 -10.38
CA ARG A 410 -13.60 17.45 -9.63
C ARG A 410 -13.63 18.68 -10.53
N LYS A 411 -14.79 19.33 -10.62
CA LYS A 411 -14.89 20.79 -10.80
C LYS A 411 -16.27 21.31 -10.35
N GLY A 412 -16.24 22.33 -9.47
CA GLY A 412 -17.35 23.24 -9.19
C GLY A 412 -18.20 22.89 -7.97
N GLY A 413 -18.22 23.78 -6.98
CA GLY A 413 -19.23 23.77 -5.92
C GLY A 413 -20.64 23.84 -6.52
N ASP A 414 -21.55 23.14 -5.85
CA ASP A 414 -23.01 23.16 -5.95
C ASP A 414 -23.72 22.52 -7.15
N HIS A 415 -23.14 22.30 -8.33
CA HIS A 415 -23.80 21.45 -9.35
C HIS A 415 -22.81 20.63 -10.18
N VAL A 416 -22.88 19.29 -10.05
CA VAL A 416 -22.06 18.33 -10.80
C VAL A 416 -22.61 18.20 -12.22
N LEU A 417 -22.20 19.09 -13.11
CA LEU A 417 -22.23 18.82 -14.55
C LEU A 417 -21.01 17.97 -14.89
N LEU A 418 -21.23 16.79 -15.48
CA LEU A 418 -20.18 16.02 -16.16
C LEU A 418 -19.66 16.86 -17.34
N HIS A 419 -18.73 17.78 -17.06
CA HIS A 419 -18.21 18.71 -18.06
C HIS A 419 -17.31 17.96 -19.05
N VAL A 420 -17.84 17.69 -20.24
CA VAL A 420 -17.01 17.47 -21.43
C VAL A 420 -16.75 18.86 -22.02
N ALA A 421 -15.55 19.42 -21.79
CA ALA A 421 -15.17 20.65 -22.48
C ALA A 421 -15.10 20.36 -23.99
N PRO A 422 -15.86 21.08 -24.84
CA PRO A 422 -15.72 20.95 -26.29
C PRO A 422 -14.43 21.67 -26.71
N GLY A 423 -13.42 20.92 -27.12
CA GLY A 423 -12.25 21.47 -27.82
C GLY A 423 -10.89 20.90 -27.43
N ASP A 424 -10.68 20.47 -26.18
CA ASP A 424 -9.33 20.11 -25.68
C ASP A 424 -9.25 18.73 -25.01
N ALA A 425 -10.24 17.88 -25.22
CA ALA A 425 -10.19 16.52 -24.70
C ALA A 425 -9.08 15.74 -25.40
N ALA A 426 -7.95 15.54 -24.70
CA ALA A 426 -6.96 14.55 -25.06
C ALA A 426 -7.67 13.26 -25.49
N PRO A 427 -7.26 12.59 -26.58
CA PRO A 427 -8.01 11.50 -27.24
C PRO A 427 -8.42 10.32 -26.34
N ASP A 428 -7.93 10.28 -25.09
CA ASP A 428 -8.18 9.22 -24.10
C ASP A 428 -8.96 9.67 -22.84
N ALA A 429 -9.65 10.82 -22.85
CA ALA A 429 -10.46 11.24 -21.70
C ALA A 429 -11.71 10.33 -21.53
N PRO A 430 -11.99 9.80 -20.31
CA PRO A 430 -13.18 8.97 -20.07
C PRO A 430 -14.43 9.77 -20.42
N ARG A 431 -15.27 9.21 -21.30
CA ARG A 431 -16.54 9.86 -21.70
C ARG A 431 -17.69 9.31 -20.84
N PRO A 432 -18.64 10.15 -20.43
CA PRO A 432 -19.89 9.68 -19.81
C PRO A 432 -20.58 8.66 -20.73
N GLY A 433 -20.89 7.48 -20.20
CA GLY A 433 -21.43 6.37 -20.98
C GLY A 433 -21.38 5.03 -20.24
N PRO A 434 -21.85 3.93 -20.87
CA PRO A 434 -21.79 2.60 -20.26
C PRO A 434 -20.35 2.12 -20.07
N ALA A 435 -19.42 2.60 -20.89
CA ALA A 435 -17.99 2.29 -20.84
C ALA A 435 -17.18 3.23 -19.92
N LEU A 436 -17.84 4.07 -19.11
CA LEU A 436 -17.18 5.09 -18.27
C LEU A 436 -16.05 4.52 -17.41
N PHE A 437 -16.20 3.30 -16.91
CA PHE A 437 -15.24 2.64 -16.02
C PHE A 437 -14.41 1.54 -16.68
N ASP A 438 -14.59 1.28 -17.98
CA ASP A 438 -13.84 0.25 -18.71
C ASP A 438 -12.33 0.48 -18.67
N PRO A 439 -11.78 1.70 -18.80
CA PRO A 439 -10.34 1.92 -18.66
C PRO A 439 -9.77 1.51 -17.30
N VAL A 440 -10.55 1.68 -16.21
CA VAL A 440 -10.17 1.26 -14.86
C VAL A 440 -10.25 -0.26 -14.76
N TRP A 441 -11.31 -0.86 -15.29
CA TRP A 441 -11.47 -2.31 -15.29
C TRP A 441 -10.37 -3.01 -16.09
N SER A 442 -10.04 -2.53 -17.29
CA SER A 442 -8.94 -3.10 -18.09
C SER A 442 -7.60 -3.03 -17.34
N ALA A 443 -7.35 -1.95 -16.59
CA ALA A 443 -6.18 -1.87 -15.72
C ALA A 443 -6.22 -2.91 -14.58
N MET A 444 -7.40 -3.18 -14.01
CA MET A 444 -7.58 -4.23 -13.00
C MET A 444 -7.43 -5.63 -13.59
N VAL A 445 -7.97 -5.90 -14.78
CA VAL A 445 -7.81 -7.19 -15.48
C VAL A 445 -6.34 -7.49 -15.70
N LEU A 446 -5.55 -6.53 -16.14
CA LEU A 446 -4.09 -6.69 -16.26
C LEU A 446 -3.43 -7.02 -14.91
N LEU A 447 -3.86 -6.40 -13.80
CA LEU A 447 -3.34 -6.75 -12.47
C LEU A 447 -3.77 -8.15 -12.03
N ILE A 448 -5.00 -8.54 -12.32
CA ILE A 448 -5.54 -9.86 -12.01
C ILE A 448 -4.78 -10.93 -12.80
N GLN A 449 -4.64 -10.77 -14.12
CA GLN A 449 -3.99 -11.72 -15.01
C GLN A 449 -2.50 -11.87 -14.70
N ASN A 450 -1.80 -10.77 -14.39
CA ASN A 450 -0.35 -10.79 -14.14
C ASN A 450 0.03 -11.26 -12.72
N GLY A 451 -0.92 -11.71 -11.90
CA GLY A 451 -0.56 -12.24 -10.57
C GLY A 451 -1.67 -12.95 -9.82
N LYS A 452 -2.86 -12.35 -9.71
CA LYS A 452 -3.92 -12.88 -8.83
C LYS A 452 -4.50 -14.19 -9.36
N ILE A 453 -4.74 -14.28 -10.67
CA ILE A 453 -5.31 -15.50 -11.28
C ILE A 453 -4.35 -16.68 -11.16
N GLN A 454 -3.05 -16.44 -11.30
CA GLN A 454 -2.05 -17.50 -11.24
C GLN A 454 -1.80 -17.99 -9.80
N ARG A 455 -1.90 -17.09 -8.82
CA ARG A 455 -1.90 -17.49 -7.40
C ARG A 455 -3.20 -18.14 -6.99
N PHE A 456 -4.33 -17.72 -7.55
CA PHE A 456 -5.59 -18.42 -7.37
C PHE A 456 -5.49 -19.84 -7.95
N SER A 457 -4.93 -19.98 -9.15
CA SER A 457 -4.73 -21.28 -9.82
C SER A 457 -3.70 -22.17 -9.14
N SER A 458 -2.97 -21.71 -8.12
CA SER A 458 -2.12 -22.58 -7.29
C SER A 458 -2.84 -23.13 -6.06
N THR A 459 -4.03 -22.60 -5.73
CA THR A 459 -4.90 -23.15 -4.69
C THR A 459 -5.66 -24.37 -5.19
N ASP A 460 -6.08 -25.27 -4.29
CA ASP A 460 -6.85 -26.47 -4.67
C ASP A 460 -8.17 -26.09 -5.35
N ILE A 461 -8.90 -25.14 -4.76
CA ILE A 461 -10.19 -24.63 -5.27
C ILE A 461 -9.99 -23.94 -6.63
N GLY A 462 -8.97 -23.10 -6.78
CA GLY A 462 -8.71 -22.42 -8.05
C GLY A 462 -8.28 -23.38 -9.15
N ARG A 463 -7.50 -24.44 -8.83
CA ARG A 463 -7.18 -25.50 -9.80
C ARG A 463 -8.41 -26.28 -10.25
N GLU A 464 -9.35 -26.54 -9.35
CA GLU A 464 -10.58 -27.26 -9.66
C GLU A 464 -11.51 -26.41 -10.53
N LEU A 465 -11.78 -25.16 -10.13
CA LEU A 465 -12.69 -24.28 -10.86
C LEU A 465 -12.16 -23.88 -12.24
N LEU A 466 -10.85 -23.69 -12.39
CA LEU A 466 -10.24 -23.38 -13.69
C LEU A 466 -10.18 -24.58 -14.65
N ARG A 467 -10.54 -25.79 -14.20
CA ARG A 467 -10.72 -26.96 -15.09
C ARG A 467 -12.16 -27.10 -15.57
N LEU A 468 -13.11 -26.48 -14.87
CA LEU A 468 -14.54 -26.56 -15.16
C LEU A 468 -15.00 -25.49 -16.17
N VAL A 469 -14.19 -24.45 -16.35
CA VAL A 469 -14.37 -23.37 -17.34
C VAL A 469 -13.31 -23.50 -18.42
#